data_AF-A0A820PYE0-F1
#
_entry.id   AF-A0A820PYE0-F1
#
_cell.length_a   1.000
_cell.length_b   1.000
_cell.length_c   1.000
_cell.angle_alpha   90.00
_cell.angle_beta   90.00
_cell.angle_gamma   90.00
#
_symmetry.space_group_name_H-M   'P 1'
#
loop_
_entity.id
_entity.type
_entity.pdbx_description
1 polymer ?
#
loop_
_entity_poly.entity_id
_entity_poly.type
_entity_poly.pdbx_seq_one_letter_code
_entity_poly.pdbx_strand_id
1 'polypeptide(L)'
;MCSESECGVYIHTNTTNELICINGNHNYSADPDQLETKLLRDKMKERILSETASITKIYDEEIAKANLSKGAAAILPIVIEYRSNMSKARRKNTPVIPSGVVFDIPEFYEQTLSCQR
;
A
#
# COMPACT_ATOMS: atom_id res chain seq x y z
N MET A 1 -16.57 11.59 -8.20
CA MET A 1 -16.22 12.92 -8.73
C MET A 1 -14.77 12.88 -9.18
N CYS A 2 -14.46 13.51 -10.30
CA CYS A 2 -13.09 13.65 -10.80
C CYS A 2 -12.20 14.32 -9.74
N SER A 3 -10.94 13.91 -9.66
CA SER A 3 -9.97 14.43 -8.68
C SER A 3 -9.21 15.66 -9.16
N GLU A 4 -9.29 16.00 -10.45
CA GLU A 4 -8.64 17.20 -11.02
C GLU A 4 -9.38 18.48 -10.62
N SER A 5 -8.60 19.53 -10.36
CA SER A 5 -9.13 20.85 -10.05
C SER A 5 -10.00 21.35 -11.20
N GLU A 6 -11.17 21.92 -10.85
CA GLU A 6 -12.14 22.48 -11.79
C GLU A 6 -12.80 21.45 -12.74
N CYS A 7 -12.61 20.15 -12.52
CA CYS A 7 -13.31 19.12 -13.28
C CYS A 7 -14.60 18.66 -12.57
N GLY A 8 -15.74 19.07 -13.11
CA GLY A 8 -17.07 18.70 -12.59
C GLY A 8 -17.59 17.31 -12.99
N VAL A 9 -16.75 16.45 -13.57
CA VAL A 9 -17.18 15.11 -14.04
C VAL A 9 -17.45 14.20 -12.86
N TYR A 10 -18.54 13.43 -12.94
CA TYR A 10 -18.87 12.39 -11.99
C TYR A 10 -19.20 11.08 -12.67
N ILE A 11 -18.72 10.01 -12.03
CA ILE A 11 -18.89 8.63 -12.46
C ILE A 11 -19.66 7.93 -11.36
N HIS A 12 -20.76 7.28 -11.72
CA HIS A 12 -21.52 6.41 -10.84
C HIS A 12 -21.23 4.97 -11.22
N THR A 13 -20.77 4.20 -10.24
CA THR A 13 -20.59 2.75 -10.34
C THR A 13 -21.55 2.05 -9.38
N ASN A 14 -21.92 0.81 -9.69
CA ASN A 14 -22.67 -0.03 -8.76
C ASN A 14 -21.74 -0.66 -7.71
N THR A 15 -22.31 -1.48 -6.82
CA THR A 15 -21.56 -2.21 -5.78
C THR A 15 -20.61 -3.28 -6.32
N THR A 16 -20.76 -3.69 -7.58
CA THR A 16 -19.86 -4.60 -8.30
C THR A 16 -18.79 -3.86 -9.11
N ASN A 17 -18.66 -2.53 -8.94
CA ASN A 17 -17.76 -1.65 -9.69
C ASN A 17 -18.02 -1.57 -11.20
N GLU A 18 -19.20 -1.96 -11.66
CA GLU A 18 -19.60 -1.76 -13.05
C GLU A 18 -20.09 -0.32 -13.26
N LEU A 19 -19.80 0.20 -14.45
CA LEU A 19 -20.16 1.56 -14.83
C LEU A 19 -21.68 1.67 -15.04
N ILE A 20 -22.33 2.56 -14.28
CA ILE A 20 -23.76 2.87 -14.46
C ILE A 20 -23.90 4.09 -15.38
N CYS A 21 -23.28 5.21 -15.00
CA CYS A 21 -23.35 6.43 -15.78
C CYS A 21 -22.11 7.31 -15.59
N ILE A 22 -21.82 8.09 -16.62
CA ILE A 22 -20.84 9.17 -16.60
C ILE A 22 -21.62 10.45 -16.92
N ASN A 23 -21.39 11.50 -16.14
CA ASN A 23 -21.96 12.81 -16.44
C ASN A 23 -20.88 13.88 -16.47
N GLY A 24 -20.99 14.76 -17.47
CA GLY A 24 -19.99 15.75 -17.83
C GLY A 24 -18.88 15.19 -18.71
N ASN A 25 -18.07 16.09 -19.25
CA ASN A 25 -16.88 15.77 -20.03
C ASN A 25 -15.65 16.36 -19.34
N HIS A 26 -14.53 15.64 -19.41
CA HIS A 26 -13.26 16.16 -18.93
C HIS A 26 -12.83 17.37 -19.77
N ASN A 27 -12.36 18.40 -19.10
CA ASN A 27 -11.79 19.61 -19.70
C ASN A 27 -10.26 19.52 -19.86
N TYR A 28 -9.70 18.33 -19.65
CA TYR A 28 -8.26 18.06 -19.71
C TYR A 28 -8.02 16.67 -20.30
N SER A 29 -6.81 16.45 -20.82
CA SER A 29 -6.35 15.13 -21.26
C SER A 29 -5.72 14.38 -20.10
N ALA A 30 -5.98 13.08 -20.00
CA ALA A 30 -5.28 12.24 -19.04
C ALA A 30 -3.77 12.25 -19.31
N ASP A 31 -2.98 12.38 -18.25
CA ASP A 31 -1.53 12.28 -18.30
C ASP A 31 -1.13 10.79 -18.25
N PRO A 32 -0.54 10.23 -19.34
CA PRO A 32 -0.19 8.82 -19.41
C PRO A 32 0.85 8.42 -18.37
N ASP A 33 1.78 9.32 -18.03
CA ASP A 33 2.87 9.02 -17.08
C ASP A 33 2.34 8.95 -15.65
N GLN A 34 1.37 9.82 -15.31
CA GLN A 34 0.67 9.73 -14.03
C GLN A 34 -0.21 8.49 -13.92
N LEU A 35 -0.86 8.09 -15.01
CA LEU A 35 -1.67 6.88 -15.04
C LEU A 35 -0.80 5.64 -14.85
N GLU A 36 0.31 5.54 -15.57
CA GLU A 36 1.29 4.45 -15.44
C GLU A 36 1.84 4.36 -14.01
N THR A 37 2.25 5.51 -13.45
CA THR A 37 2.76 5.59 -12.07
C THR A 37 1.69 5.16 -11.06
N LYS A 38 0.43 5.54 -11.27
CA LYS A 38 -0.68 5.16 -10.38
C LYS A 38 -0.92 3.65 -10.40
N LEU A 39 -1.00 3.05 -11.59
CA LEU A 39 -1.19 1.61 -11.75
C LEU A 39 -0.08 0.80 -11.09
N LEU A 40 1.18 1.22 -11.27
CA LEU A 40 2.31 0.56 -10.63
C LEU A 40 2.24 0.67 -9.09
N ARG A 41 1.92 1.85 -8.57
CA ARG A 41 1.79 2.05 -7.11
C ARG A 41 0.69 1.20 -6.50
N ASP A 42 -0.44 1.05 -7.18
CA ASP A 42 -1.56 0.23 -6.70
C ASP A 42 -1.17 -1.25 -6.67
N LYS A 43 -0.52 -1.75 -7.73
CA LYS A 43 0.01 -3.13 -7.79
C LYS A 43 1.03 -3.41 -6.68
N MET A 44 1.97 -2.49 -6.46
CA MET A 44 2.96 -2.61 -5.39
C MET A 44 2.31 -2.59 -4.01
N LYS A 45 1.30 -1.74 -3.81
CA LYS A 45 0.54 -1.66 -2.56
C LYS A 45 -0.19 -2.97 -2.26
N GLU A 46 -0.83 -3.58 -3.26
CA GLU A 46 -1.48 -4.89 -3.12
C GLU A 46 -0.49 -5.98 -2.71
N ARG A 47 0.68 -6.06 -3.38
CA ARG A 47 1.75 -7.00 -3.01
C ARG A 47 2.26 -6.76 -1.59
N ILE A 48 2.47 -5.51 -1.20
CA ILE A 48 2.96 -5.18 0.15
C ILE A 48 1.95 -5.57 1.23
N LEU A 49 0.65 -5.43 0.96
CA LEU A 49 -0.38 -5.79 1.93
C LEU A 49 -0.62 -7.30 2.02
N SER A 50 -0.37 -8.05 0.95
CA SER A 50 -0.58 -9.50 0.89
C SER A 50 0.67 -10.32 1.26
N GLU A 51 1.86 -9.83 0.93
CA GLU A 51 3.11 -10.55 1.15
C GLU A 51 3.82 -10.09 2.44
N THR A 52 4.56 -11.02 3.07
CA THR A 52 5.45 -10.72 4.21
C THR A 52 6.82 -10.20 3.78
N ALA A 53 7.11 -10.17 2.48
CA ALA A 53 8.39 -9.69 1.95
C ALA A 53 8.67 -8.23 2.35
N SER A 54 9.95 -7.87 2.36
CA SER A 54 10.39 -6.50 2.63
C SER A 54 9.83 -5.54 1.58
N ILE A 55 9.37 -4.36 2.03
CA ILE A 55 8.84 -3.31 1.15
C ILE A 55 9.88 -2.87 0.12
N THR A 56 11.15 -2.75 0.53
CA THR A 56 12.26 -2.39 -0.37
C THR A 56 12.44 -3.45 -1.46
N LYS A 57 12.36 -4.73 -1.11
CA LYS A 57 12.49 -5.83 -2.08
C LYS A 57 11.36 -5.79 -3.11
N ILE A 58 10.10 -5.62 -2.65
CA ILE A 58 8.95 -5.49 -3.55
C ILE A 58 9.12 -4.26 -4.46
N TYR A 59 9.64 -3.16 -3.93
CA TYR A 59 9.91 -1.95 -4.71
C TYR A 59 10.91 -2.20 -5.83
N ASP A 60 12.09 -2.72 -5.51
CA ASP A 60 13.15 -2.95 -6.50
C ASP A 60 12.70 -3.93 -7.59
N GLU A 61 11.99 -5.01 -7.20
CA GLU A 61 11.44 -5.98 -8.14
C GLU A 61 10.41 -5.38 -9.10
N GLU A 62 9.47 -4.57 -8.60
CA GLU A 62 8.41 -4.02 -9.45
C GLU A 62 8.93 -2.90 -10.34
N ILE A 63 9.88 -2.08 -9.87
CA ILE A 63 10.53 -1.06 -10.69
C ILE A 63 11.34 -1.70 -11.81
N ALA A 64 12.09 -2.76 -11.53
CA ALA A 64 12.84 -3.49 -12.55
C ALA A 64 11.93 -4.11 -13.62
N LYS A 65 10.69 -4.50 -13.27
CA LYS A 65 9.72 -5.08 -14.21
C LYS A 65 8.93 -4.05 -15.01
N ALA A 66 8.74 -2.85 -14.46
CA ALA A 66 7.74 -1.90 -14.96
C ALA A 66 8.10 -1.22 -16.28
N ASN A 67 9.36 -1.26 -16.74
CA ASN A 67 9.80 -0.63 -18.00
C ASN A 67 9.25 0.80 -18.19
N LEU A 68 9.31 1.60 -17.12
CA LEU A 68 8.66 2.91 -17.06
C LEU A 68 9.18 3.90 -18.10
N SER A 69 8.29 4.79 -18.53
CA SER A 69 8.69 5.99 -19.26
C SER A 69 9.61 6.87 -18.42
N LYS A 70 10.40 7.75 -19.06
CA LYS A 70 11.24 8.72 -18.34
C LYS A 70 10.43 9.67 -17.48
N GLY A 71 9.24 10.07 -17.94
CA GLY A 71 8.35 10.95 -17.19
C GLY A 71 7.73 10.22 -16.00
N ALA A 72 7.26 8.99 -16.21
CA ALA A 72 6.72 8.16 -15.13
C ALA A 72 7.78 7.87 -14.05
N ALA A 73 9.02 7.56 -14.46
CA ALA A 73 10.14 7.34 -13.54
C ALA A 73 10.48 8.61 -12.71
N ALA A 74 10.27 9.80 -13.25
CA ALA A 74 10.49 11.07 -12.55
C ALA A 74 9.40 11.40 -11.53
N ILE A 75 8.17 10.92 -11.73
CA ILE A 75 7.01 11.13 -10.84
C ILE A 75 7.02 10.11 -9.68
N LEU A 76 7.68 8.97 -9.87
CA LEU A 76 7.65 7.88 -8.93
C LEU A 76 8.45 8.20 -7.65
N PRO A 77 7.88 8.00 -6.44
CA PRO A 77 8.56 8.33 -5.20
C PRO A 77 9.77 7.41 -4.98
N ILE A 78 10.83 7.96 -4.41
CA ILE A 78 12.02 7.16 -4.08
C ILE A 78 11.70 6.09 -3.03
N VAL A 79 12.51 5.02 -3.02
CA VAL A 79 12.29 3.84 -2.16
C VAL A 79 12.16 4.18 -0.67
N ILE A 80 12.86 5.22 -0.19
CA ILE A 80 12.83 5.67 1.21
C ILE A 80 11.45 6.23 1.57
N GLU A 81 10.92 7.12 0.72
CA GLU A 81 9.59 7.71 0.88
C GLU A 81 8.51 6.65 0.78
N TYR A 82 8.62 5.79 -0.23
CA TYR A 82 7.66 4.72 -0.45
C TYR A 82 7.59 3.75 0.73
N ARG A 83 8.76 3.33 1.25
CA ARG A 83 8.86 2.49 2.44
C ARG A 83 8.23 3.15 3.67
N SER A 84 8.49 4.44 3.89
CA SER A 84 7.93 5.19 5.02
C SER A 84 6.39 5.19 4.99
N ASN A 85 5.82 5.48 3.81
CA ASN A 85 4.37 5.52 3.61
C ASN A 85 3.72 4.14 3.81
N MET A 86 4.32 3.09 3.26
CA MET A 86 3.79 1.73 3.31
C MET A 86 3.98 1.04 4.68
N SER A 87 5.06 1.35 5.40
CA SER A 87 5.27 0.83 6.76
C SER A 87 4.17 1.28 7.71
N LYS A 88 3.73 2.55 7.58
CA LYS A 88 2.59 3.07 8.34
C LYS A 88 1.29 2.32 8.02
N ALA A 89 1.08 1.99 6.74
CA ALA A 89 -0.10 1.23 6.30
C ALA A 89 -0.13 -0.19 6.88
N ARG A 90 0.99 -0.94 6.83
CA ARG A 90 1.09 -2.29 7.43
C ARG A 90 0.80 -2.29 8.93
N ARG A 91 1.31 -1.31 9.68
CA ARG A 91 1.08 -1.20 11.13
C ARG A 91 -0.39 -1.01 11.48
N LYS A 92 -1.15 -0.24 10.69
CA LYS A 92 -2.59 -0.07 10.89
C LYS A 92 -3.39 -1.35 10.70
N ASN A 93 -2.88 -2.28 9.89
CA ASN A 93 -3.53 -3.56 9.61
C ASN A 93 -3.01 -4.69 10.52
N THR A 94 -1.99 -4.45 11.34
CA THR A 94 -1.46 -5.47 12.26
C THR A 94 -2.38 -5.56 13.48
N PRO A 95 -2.91 -6.75 13.84
CA PRO A 95 -3.71 -6.91 15.04
C PRO A 95 -2.92 -6.43 16.26
N VAL A 96 -3.52 -5.56 17.08
CA VAL A 96 -2.91 -5.11 18.32
C VAL A 96 -2.98 -6.25 19.33
N ILE A 97 -1.84 -6.70 19.82
CA ILE A 97 -1.80 -7.65 20.94
C ILE A 97 -2.32 -6.91 22.18
N PRO A 98 -3.36 -7.41 22.87
CA PRO A 98 -3.88 -6.74 24.05
C PRO A 98 -2.80 -6.66 25.11
N SER A 99 -2.51 -5.46 25.61
CA SER A 99 -1.43 -5.18 26.58
C SER A 99 -1.71 -5.72 27.99
N GLY A 100 -2.74 -6.54 28.17
CA GLY A 100 -3.19 -7.09 29.46
C GLY A 100 -3.25 -8.61 29.50
N VAL A 101 -2.81 -9.33 28.46
CA VAL A 101 -2.73 -10.79 28.51
C VAL A 101 -1.44 -11.16 29.22
N VAL A 102 -1.52 -11.40 30.52
CA VAL A 102 -0.49 -12.15 31.24
C VAL A 102 -0.63 -13.60 30.77
N PHE A 103 0.36 -14.10 30.05
CA PHE A 103 0.44 -15.53 29.80
C PHE A 103 0.92 -16.16 31.10
N ASP A 104 0.06 -16.99 31.72
CA ASP A 104 0.49 -17.84 32.83
C ASP A 104 1.61 -18.74 32.31
N ILE A 105 2.83 -18.52 32.81
CA ILE A 105 3.97 -19.37 32.51
C ILE A 105 3.71 -20.69 33.25
N PRO A 106 3.62 -21.84 32.57
CA PRO A 106 3.46 -23.12 33.25
C PRO A 106 4.61 -23.33 34.24
N GLU A 107 4.28 -23.75 35.47
CA GLU A 107 5.18 -23.94 36.61
C GLU A 107 6.45 -24.77 36.26
N PHE A 108 6.35 -25.64 35.26
CA PHE A 108 7.47 -26.43 34.74
C PHE A 108 8.65 -25.59 34.21
N TYR A 109 8.39 -24.39 33.68
CA TYR A 109 9.44 -23.51 33.14
C TYR A 109 10.13 -22.67 34.21
N GLU A 110 9.52 -22.49 35.39
CA GLU A 110 10.11 -21.71 36.50
C GLU A 110 11.32 -22.41 37.14
N GLN A 111 11.37 -23.74 37.06
CA GLN A 111 12.44 -24.55 37.67
C GLN A 111 13.82 -24.34 37.03
N THR A 112 13.88 -23.83 35.80
CA THR A 112 15.17 -23.56 35.13
C THR A 112 15.80 -22.21 35.47
N LEU A 113 15.04 -21.28 36.06
CA LEU A 113 15.50 -19.93 36.38
C LEU A 113 16.18 -19.82 37.76
N SER A 114 16.00 -20.82 38.63
CA SER A 114 16.56 -20.83 39.99
C SER A 114 17.96 -21.47 40.10
N CYS A 115 18.55 -21.92 38.99
CA CYS A 115 19.85 -22.57 38.97
C CYS A 115 20.98 -21.65 38.48
N GLN A 116 21.16 -20.50 39.12
CA GLN A 116 22.43 -19.76 39.11
C GLN A 116 22.77 -19.37 40.56
N ARG A 117 23.68 -20.14 41.16
CA ARG A 117 24.34 -19.84 42.44
C ARG A 117 25.58 -19.00 42.19
#